data_AF-S4H785-F1
#
_entry.id   AF-S4H785-F1
#
_cell.length_a   1.000
_cell.length_b   1.000
_cell.length_c   1.000
_cell.angle_alpha   90.00
_cell.angle_beta   90.00
_cell.angle_gamma   90.00
#
_symmetry.space_group_name_H-M   'P 1'
#
loop_
_entity.id
_entity.type
_entity.pdbx_description
1 polymer ?
#
loop_
_entity_poly.entity_id
_entity_poly.type
_entity_poly.pdbx_seq_one_letter_code
_entity_poly.pdbx_strand_id
1 'polypeptide(L)'
;MTRIPYGYRIVDGKAVIDEVKAQEVREFFRFYLEFKNISQAAKKSGIKRDWPVTGKILSKKLYLGTEFYPQIIDEDMFRQVQQIRHENAIRNHRYKEPKPIKEILLITSYQLEKVEKKYDDPYRQAAYAYSQIKEV
;
A
#
# COMPACT_ATOMS: atom_id res chain seq x y z
N MET A 1 -14.52 -7.36 -3.35
CA MET A 1 -14.32 -8.23 -4.53
C MET A 1 -12.88 -8.13 -4.99
N THR A 2 -12.10 -9.20 -4.85
CA THR A 2 -10.70 -9.26 -5.31
C THR A 2 -10.69 -9.40 -6.83
N ARG A 3 -10.26 -8.35 -7.53
CA ARG A 3 -10.19 -8.34 -9.00
C ARG A 3 -8.88 -8.98 -9.44
N ILE A 4 -8.97 -9.99 -10.32
CA ILE A 4 -7.80 -10.65 -10.94
C ILE A 4 -6.90 -9.56 -11.55
N PRO A 5 -5.58 -9.58 -11.29
CA PRO A 5 -4.66 -8.62 -11.90
C PRO A 5 -4.68 -8.71 -13.43
N TYR A 6 -4.39 -7.61 -14.11
CA TYR A 6 -4.36 -7.59 -15.57
C TYR A 6 -3.25 -8.51 -16.09
N GLY A 7 -3.39 -9.13 -17.25
CA GLY A 7 -2.41 -10.10 -17.74
C GLY A 7 -2.57 -11.52 -17.21
N TYR A 8 -3.53 -11.76 -16.30
CA TYR A 8 -3.83 -13.10 -15.77
C TYR A 8 -5.28 -13.50 -15.97
N ARG A 9 -5.49 -14.82 -16.00
CA ARG A 9 -6.81 -15.48 -15.96
C ARG A 9 -6.75 -16.64 -14.96
N ILE A 10 -7.88 -16.97 -14.35
CA ILE A 10 -7.98 -18.16 -13.49
C ILE A 10 -8.52 -19.31 -14.33
N VAL A 11 -7.81 -20.44 -14.32
CA VAL A 11 -8.21 -21.69 -14.97
C VAL A 11 -8.06 -22.78 -13.92
N ASP A 12 -9.14 -23.50 -13.62
CA ASP A 12 -9.16 -24.59 -12.63
C ASP A 12 -8.54 -24.21 -11.27
N GLY A 13 -8.86 -23.00 -10.79
CA GLY A 13 -8.37 -22.48 -9.51
C GLY A 13 -6.91 -22.04 -9.51
N LYS A 14 -6.19 -22.13 -10.63
CA LYS A 14 -4.80 -21.68 -10.78
C LYS A 14 -4.73 -20.40 -11.60
N ALA A 15 -3.84 -19.48 -11.24
CA ALA A 15 -3.58 -18.31 -12.09
C ALA A 15 -2.66 -18.71 -13.25
N VAL A 16 -3.13 -18.39 -14.45
CA VAL A 16 -2.43 -18.63 -15.71
C VAL A 16 -2.24 -17.29 -16.41
N ILE A 17 -1.14 -17.16 -17.14
CA ILE A 17 -0.87 -15.99 -17.96
C ILE A 17 -1.90 -15.92 -19.10
N ASP A 18 -2.51 -14.76 -19.27
CA ASP A 18 -3.27 -14.42 -20.46
C ASP A 18 -2.30 -13.74 -21.42
N GLU A 19 -1.70 -14.49 -22.35
CA GLU A 19 -0.56 -14.02 -23.16
C GLU A 19 -0.82 -12.72 -23.90
N VAL A 20 -2.03 -12.52 -24.42
CA VAL A 20 -2.38 -11.27 -25.12
C VAL A 20 -2.27 -10.08 -24.16
N LYS A 21 -2.92 -10.19 -23.00
CA LYS A 21 -2.90 -9.11 -21.99
C LYS A 21 -1.54 -9.00 -21.31
N ALA A 22 -0.82 -10.10 -21.13
CA ALA A 22 0.51 -10.10 -20.55
C ALA A 22 1.52 -9.42 -21.48
N GLN A 23 1.39 -9.60 -22.79
CA GLN A 23 2.21 -8.87 -23.76
C GLN A 23 1.97 -7.36 -23.66
N GLU A 24 0.71 -6.92 -23.55
CA GLU A 24 0.42 -5.50 -23.31
C GLU A 24 1.07 -4.98 -22.01
N VAL A 25 1.13 -5.80 -20.95
CA VAL A 25 1.84 -5.44 -19.72
C VAL A 25 3.34 -5.31 -19.96
N ARG A 26 3.98 -6.27 -20.63
CA ARG A 26 5.42 -6.21 -20.98
C ARG A 26 5.74 -4.95 -21.79
N GLU A 27 4.93 -4.70 -22.82
CA GLU A 27 5.03 -3.51 -23.66
C GLU A 27 4.82 -2.21 -22.89
N PHE A 28 3.89 -2.20 -21.95
CA PHE A 28 3.62 -1.03 -21.12
C PHE A 28 4.81 -0.68 -20.22
N PHE A 29 5.46 -1.68 -19.61
CA PHE A 29 6.70 -1.45 -18.86
C PHE A 29 7.81 -0.90 -19.76
N ARG A 30 8.02 -1.50 -20.94
CA ARG A 30 9.01 -1.05 -21.93
C ARG A 30 8.77 0.39 -22.37
N PHE A 31 7.57 0.71 -22.82
CA PHE A 31 7.22 2.07 -23.27
C PHE A 31 7.21 3.08 -22.14
N TYR A 32 6.96 2.66 -20.89
CA TYR A 32 7.09 3.56 -19.76
C TYR A 32 8.56 3.94 -19.50
N LEU A 33 9.51 3.03 -19.68
CA LEU A 33 10.94 3.35 -19.63
C LEU A 33 11.34 4.33 -20.75
N GLU A 34 10.81 4.16 -21.95
CA GLU A 34 11.04 5.03 -23.12
C GLU A 34 10.48 6.44 -22.91
N PHE A 35 9.18 6.56 -22.63
CA PHE A 35 8.48 7.85 -22.59
C PHE A 35 8.52 8.54 -21.22
N LYS A 36 8.74 7.78 -20.14
CA LYS A 36 8.63 8.25 -18.75
C LYS A 36 7.27 8.90 -18.44
N ASN A 37 6.24 8.56 -19.22
CA ASN A 37 4.89 9.10 -19.14
C ASN A 37 3.85 7.96 -19.26
N ILE A 38 2.99 7.84 -18.24
CA ILE A 38 1.96 6.80 -18.15
C ILE A 38 1.00 6.85 -19.34
N SER A 39 0.62 8.04 -19.79
CA SER A 39 -0.35 8.24 -20.86
C SER A 39 0.14 7.78 -22.22
N GLN A 40 1.34 8.20 -22.57
CA GLN A 40 1.94 7.79 -23.84
C GLN A 40 2.23 6.28 -23.84
N ALA A 41 2.76 5.75 -22.74
CA ALA A 41 3.04 4.33 -22.61
C ALA A 41 1.77 3.46 -22.70
N ALA A 42 0.68 3.86 -22.03
CA ALA A 42 -0.59 3.13 -22.06
C ALA A 42 -1.20 3.13 -23.46
N LYS A 43 -1.17 4.27 -24.15
CA LYS A 43 -1.68 4.41 -25.51
C LYS A 43 -0.91 3.51 -26.49
N LYS A 44 0.42 3.45 -26.40
CA LYS A 44 1.27 2.64 -27.31
C LYS A 44 1.20 1.14 -27.00
N SER A 45 1.03 0.76 -25.73
CA SER A 45 0.91 -0.65 -25.31
C SER A 45 -0.46 -1.28 -25.54
N GLY A 46 -1.45 -0.51 -25.99
CA GLY A 46 -2.81 -1.02 -26.24
C GLY A 46 -3.67 -1.21 -24.99
N ILE A 47 -3.21 -0.78 -23.81
CA ILE A 47 -3.97 -0.91 -22.56
C ILE A 47 -5.18 0.02 -22.58
N LYS A 48 -6.37 -0.55 -22.83
CA LYS A 48 -7.66 0.14 -22.80
C LYS A 48 -8.29 0.05 -21.39
N ARG A 49 -7.65 0.71 -20.41
CA ARG A 49 -8.12 0.78 -19.01
C ARG A 49 -8.16 2.22 -18.53
N ASP A 50 -9.04 2.48 -17.56
CA ASP A 50 -9.15 3.79 -16.93
C ASP A 50 -7.82 4.25 -16.34
N TRP A 51 -7.52 5.54 -16.49
CA TRP A 51 -6.31 6.21 -16.03
C TRP A 51 -5.82 5.81 -14.63
N PRO A 52 -6.68 5.74 -13.58
CA PRO A 52 -6.23 5.38 -12.24
C PRO A 52 -5.81 3.91 -12.13
N VAL A 53 -6.36 3.03 -12.97
CA VAL A 53 -6.09 1.59 -12.97
C VAL A 53 -4.77 1.31 -13.68
N THR A 54 -4.50 2.01 -14.78
CA THR A 54 -3.28 1.85 -15.58
C THR A 54 -2.02 2.22 -14.80
N GLY A 55 -2.07 3.30 -14.01
CA GLY A 55 -0.96 3.67 -13.13
C GLY A 55 -0.61 2.63 -12.06
N LYS A 56 -1.60 1.82 -11.61
CA LYS A 56 -1.42 0.74 -10.64
C LYS A 56 -0.76 -0.51 -11.24
N ILE A 57 -0.79 -0.69 -12.55
CA ILE A 57 -0.13 -1.83 -13.21
C ILE A 57 1.38 -1.77 -12.95
N LEU A 58 2.00 -0.61 -13.17
CA LEU A 58 3.43 -0.43 -12.97
C LEU A 58 3.89 -0.55 -11.51
N SER A 59 3.00 -0.46 -10.51
CA SER A 59 3.36 -0.55 -9.09
C SER A 59 3.16 -1.94 -8.49
N LYS A 60 2.51 -2.85 -9.21
CA LYS A 60 2.14 -4.18 -8.69
C LYS A 60 3.32 -5.13 -8.73
N LYS A 61 3.85 -5.49 -7.55
CA LYS A 61 4.90 -6.51 -7.40
C LYS A 61 4.48 -7.91 -7.85
N LEU A 62 3.18 -8.16 -7.95
CA LEU A 62 2.59 -9.42 -8.42
C LEU A 62 3.16 -9.88 -9.77
N TYR A 63 3.58 -8.94 -10.62
CA TYR A 63 4.14 -9.22 -11.95
C TYR A 63 5.56 -9.80 -11.92
N LEU A 64 6.27 -9.70 -10.79
CA LEU A 64 7.57 -10.34 -10.56
C LEU A 64 7.45 -11.85 -10.38
N GLY A 65 6.22 -12.37 -10.28
CA GLY A 65 5.97 -13.75 -9.89
C GLY A 65 5.73 -13.86 -8.38
N THR A 66 4.81 -14.73 -8.03
CA THR A 66 4.51 -15.16 -6.66
C THR A 66 4.22 -16.67 -6.70
N GLU A 67 4.01 -17.30 -5.55
CA GLU A 67 3.62 -18.72 -5.51
C GLU A 67 2.33 -19.01 -6.30
N PHE A 68 1.43 -18.02 -6.41
CA PHE A 68 0.14 -18.17 -7.10
C PHE A 68 0.13 -17.58 -8.50
N TYR A 69 0.75 -16.42 -8.72
CA TYR A 69 0.79 -15.73 -10.02
C TYR A 69 2.14 -15.95 -10.72
N PRO A 70 2.15 -16.49 -11.95
CA PRO A 70 3.37 -16.60 -12.75
C PRO A 70 4.02 -15.24 -13.03
N GLN A 71 5.33 -15.24 -13.27
CA GLN A 71 6.08 -14.04 -13.60
C GLN A 71 5.72 -13.52 -15.01
N ILE A 72 5.55 -12.20 -15.14
CA ILE A 72 5.35 -11.50 -16.43
C ILE A 72 6.50 -10.52 -16.70
N ILE A 73 7.08 -9.93 -15.65
CA ILE A 73 8.10 -8.88 -15.73
C ILE A 73 9.33 -9.29 -14.92
N ASP A 74 10.51 -8.94 -15.43
CA ASP A 74 11.80 -9.14 -14.75
C ASP A 74 12.03 -8.11 -13.65
N GLU A 75 12.75 -8.52 -12.61
CA GLU A 75 13.04 -7.67 -11.45
C GLU A 75 13.81 -6.40 -11.82
N ASP A 76 14.79 -6.52 -12.73
CA ASP A 76 15.57 -5.37 -13.21
C ASP A 76 14.70 -4.33 -13.92
N MET A 77 13.80 -4.79 -14.80
CA MET A 77 12.87 -3.90 -15.50
C MET A 77 11.91 -3.22 -14.52
N PHE A 78 11.39 -3.98 -13.55
CA PHE A 78 10.51 -3.44 -12.52
C PHE A 78 11.22 -2.37 -11.67
N ARG A 79 12.46 -2.64 -11.26
CA ARG A 79 13.28 -1.73 -10.46
C ARG A 79 13.55 -0.42 -11.21
N GLN A 80 13.95 -0.49 -12.48
CA GLN A 80 14.15 0.69 -13.32
C GLN A 80 12.86 1.53 -13.46
N VAL A 81 11.72 0.86 -13.67
CA VAL A 81 10.42 1.54 -13.70
C VAL A 81 10.10 2.23 -12.37
N GLN A 82 10.34 1.59 -11.22
CA GLN A 82 10.11 2.22 -9.92
C GLN A 82 10.99 3.44 -9.69
N GLN A 83 12.25 3.39 -10.11
CA GLN A 83 13.15 4.53 -10.01
C GLN A 83 12.62 5.74 -10.79
N ILE A 84 12.24 5.55 -12.07
CA ILE A 84 11.67 6.64 -12.89
C ILE A 84 10.36 7.16 -12.28
N ARG A 85 9.52 6.27 -11.73
CA ARG A 85 8.29 6.67 -11.03
C ARG A 85 8.59 7.54 -9.81
N HIS A 86 9.60 7.19 -9.03
CA HIS A 86 10.04 7.95 -7.87
C HIS A 86 10.56 9.34 -8.27
N GLU A 87 11.45 9.40 -9.28
CA GLU A 87 11.96 10.66 -9.84
C GLU A 87 10.81 11.56 -10.36
N ASN A 88 9.84 10.98 -11.05
CA ASN A 88 8.65 11.70 -11.53
C ASN A 88 7.77 12.19 -10.37
N ALA A 89 7.66 11.45 -9.27
CA ALA A 89 6.90 11.89 -8.11
C ALA A 89 7.56 13.08 -7.43
N ILE A 90 8.90 13.06 -7.31
CA ILE A 90 9.69 14.18 -6.80
C ILE A 90 9.51 15.41 -7.70
N ARG A 91 9.73 15.26 -9.02
CA ARG A 91 9.64 16.36 -10.00
C ARG A 91 8.28 17.05 -9.99
N ASN A 92 7.20 16.29 -9.82
CA ASN A 92 5.85 16.83 -9.83
C ASN A 92 5.40 17.34 -8.44
N HIS A 93 6.31 17.47 -7.46
CA HIS A 93 6.00 17.79 -6.06
C HIS A 93 4.90 16.90 -5.44
N ARG A 94 4.73 15.69 -5.99
CA ARG A 94 3.80 14.66 -5.48
C ARG A 94 4.47 13.78 -4.44
N TYR A 95 5.79 13.85 -4.32
CA TYR A 95 6.54 13.29 -3.22
C TYR A 95 6.36 14.19 -1.99
N LYS A 96 5.60 13.70 -1.01
CA LYS A 96 5.65 14.24 0.35
C LYS A 96 6.63 13.34 1.11
N GLU A 97 7.68 13.93 1.66
CA GLU A 97 8.47 13.21 2.65
C GLU A 97 7.51 12.64 3.71
N PRO A 98 7.70 11.39 4.14
CA PRO A 98 6.95 10.87 5.27
C PRO A 98 7.18 11.87 6.40
N LYS A 99 6.12 12.56 6.82
CA LYS A 99 6.21 13.44 7.97
C LYS A 99 6.78 12.60 9.10
N PRO A 100 7.79 13.09 9.85
CA PRO A 100 8.24 12.38 11.03
C PRO A 100 6.99 12.04 11.83
N ILE A 101 6.87 10.76 12.20
CA ILE A 101 5.82 10.33 13.11
C ILE A 101 6.04 11.25 14.32
N LYS A 102 5.11 12.18 14.56
CA LYS A 102 5.11 12.88 15.83
C LYS A 102 4.96 11.75 16.84
N GLU A 103 6.04 11.47 17.57
CA GLU A 103 5.96 10.69 18.80
C GLU A 103 5.00 11.47 19.67
N ILE A 104 3.72 11.10 19.60
CA ILE A 104 2.76 11.53 20.58
C ILE A 104 3.25 10.82 21.82
N LEU A 105 3.78 11.57 22.78
CA LEU A 105 4.06 11.09 24.12
C LEU A 105 2.70 10.71 24.73
N LEU A 106 2.20 9.53 24.36
CA LEU A 106 1.02 8.94 24.95
C LEU A 106 1.46 8.41 26.30
N ILE A 107 1.01 9.08 27.36
CA ILE A 107 1.11 8.54 28.71
C ILE A 107 0.18 7.31 28.71
N THR A 108 0.78 6.13 28.63
CA THR A 108 0.07 4.83 28.58
C THR A 108 0.18 4.09 29.89
N SER A 109 1.03 4.56 30.79
CA SER A 109 1.25 4.03 32.13
C SER A 109 0.50 4.84 33.17
N TYR A 110 -0.35 4.15 33.91
CA TYR A 110 -1.08 4.69 35.05
C TYR A 110 -0.85 3.77 36.25
N GLN A 111 -0.76 4.35 37.44
CA GLN A 111 -0.65 3.63 38.70
C GLN A 111 -1.80 4.01 39.63
N LEU A 112 -2.32 3.01 40.33
CA LEU A 112 -3.31 3.16 41.39
C LEU A 112 -2.83 2.35 42.59
N GLU A 113 -2.57 3.05 43.70
CA GLU A 113 -2.23 2.40 44.96
C GLU A 113 -3.49 1.82 45.64
N LYS A 114 -3.29 1.14 46.77
CA LYS A 114 -4.40 0.58 47.54
C LYS A 114 -5.30 1.71 48.06
N VAL A 115 -6.50 1.84 47.48
CA VAL A 115 -7.49 2.83 47.90
C VAL A 115 -8.26 2.34 49.12
N GLU A 116 -8.23 3.10 50.21
CA GLU A 116 -9.02 2.80 51.40
C GLU A 116 -10.50 3.13 51.21
N LYS A 117 -11.37 2.38 51.91
CA LYS A 117 -12.81 2.63 51.86
C LYS A 117 -13.13 3.92 52.64
N LYS A 118 -13.59 4.94 51.93
CA LYS A 118 -13.94 6.26 52.48
C LYS A 118 -15.45 6.50 52.54
N TYR A 119 -16.21 5.90 51.62
CA TYR A 119 -17.65 6.04 51.52
C TYR A 119 -18.34 4.68 51.48
N ASP A 120 -19.53 4.58 52.07
CA ASP A 120 -20.38 3.40 51.97
C ASP A 120 -21.20 3.35 50.68
N ASP A 121 -21.48 4.51 50.09
CA ASP A 121 -22.10 4.62 48.77
C ASP A 121 -21.11 4.12 47.70
N PRO A 122 -21.44 3.05 46.96
CA PRO A 122 -20.55 2.44 45.99
C PRO A 122 -20.20 3.38 44.83
N TYR A 123 -21.10 4.27 44.41
CA TYR A 123 -20.83 5.23 43.34
C TYR A 123 -19.84 6.29 43.79
N ARG A 124 -19.99 6.78 45.02
CA ARG A 124 -19.04 7.76 45.61
C ARG A 124 -17.69 7.13 45.90
N GLN A 125 -17.66 5.88 46.35
CA GLN A 125 -16.41 5.15 46.57
C GLN A 125 -15.66 4.91 45.24
N ALA A 126 -16.36 4.56 44.17
CA ALA A 126 -15.76 4.38 42.84
C ALA A 126 -15.19 5.70 42.29
N ALA A 127 -15.96 6.80 42.37
CA ALA A 127 -15.49 8.11 41.95
C ALA A 127 -14.23 8.55 42.71
N TYR A 128 -14.17 8.28 44.02
CA TYR A 128 -12.98 8.54 44.84
C TYR A 128 -11.78 7.69 44.42
N ALA A 129 -11.97 6.41 44.10
CA ALA A 129 -10.88 5.53 43.64
C ALA A 129 -10.31 5.98 42.29
N TYR A 130 -11.15 6.36 41.32
CA TYR A 130 -10.69 6.89 40.04
C TYR A 130 -9.89 8.19 40.19
N SER A 131 -10.24 9.04 41.16
CA SER A 131 -9.51 10.28 41.41
C SER A 131 -8.10 10.07 42.00
N GLN A 132 -7.74 8.84 42.41
CA GLN A 132 -6.42 8.50 42.93
C GLN A 132 -5.48 7.92 41.86
N ILE A 133 -5.96 7.69 40.63
CA ILE A 133 -5.12 7.22 39.52
C ILE A 133 -4.11 8.32 39.17
N LYS A 134 -2.82 7.95 39.12
CA LYS A 134 -1.73 8.85 38.73
C LYS A 134 -1.07 8.36 37.46
N GLU A 135 -0.61 9.30 36.65
CA GLU A 135 0.23 9.07 35.49
C GLU A 135 1.67 8.73 35.93
N VAL A 136 2.34 7.84 35.20
CA VAL A 136 3.74 7.42 35.43
C VAL A 136 4.61 7.81 34.24
#